data_AF-A0A093ZAQ5-F1
#
_entry.id   AF-A0A093ZAQ5-F1
#
_cell.length_a   1.000
_cell.length_b   1.000
_cell.length_c   1.000
_cell.angle_alpha   90.00
_cell.angle_beta   90.00
_cell.angle_gamma   90.00
#
_symmetry.space_group_name_H-M   'P 1'
#
loop_
_entity.id
_entity.type
_entity.pdbx_description
1 polymer ?
#
loop_
_entity_poly.entity_id
_entity_poly.type
_entity_poly.pdbx_seq_one_letter_code
_entity_poly.pdbx_strand_id
1 'polypeptide(L)'
;MSSPTAFLIAGRTGRQGGSVVNALLADKSTSIQAKDIYVLTRNTAGAGAAALTTRGVKLVQGEPGQPDAIFKQLSDLGVNPTKTAAFLSQAHGPTELNDAKGSIDADITNGLSYFVYSSCDRGGPELKRPRRLLLQDLLRQVPNREAPPIS
;
A
#
# COMPACT_ATOMS: atom_id res chain seq x y z
N MET A 1 -9.85 15.40 17.29
CA MET A 1 -8.72 14.48 17.45
C MET A 1 -7.43 15.26 17.32
N SER A 2 -6.43 15.02 18.17
CA SER A 2 -5.11 15.66 18.03
C SER A 2 -4.35 15.11 16.84
N SER A 3 -3.55 15.94 16.15
CA SER A 3 -2.70 15.49 15.05
C SER A 3 -1.72 14.38 15.49
N PRO A 4 -1.46 13.38 14.63
CA PRO A 4 -0.46 12.35 14.92
C PRO A 4 0.93 12.96 14.96
N THR A 5 1.76 12.44 15.87
CA THR A 5 3.17 12.84 16.04
C THR A 5 4.14 11.71 15.77
N ALA A 6 3.66 10.47 15.72
CA ALA A 6 4.43 9.29 15.35
C ALA A 6 3.88 8.69 14.05
N PHE A 7 4.76 8.20 13.18
CA PHE A 7 4.41 7.68 11.87
C PHE A 7 5.06 6.32 11.63
N LEU A 8 4.26 5.28 11.41
CA LEU A 8 4.72 3.94 11.02
C LEU A 8 4.56 3.77 9.51
N ILE A 9 5.68 3.62 8.79
CA ILE A 9 5.69 3.53 7.33
C ILE A 9 6.10 2.12 6.90
N ALA A 10 5.17 1.39 6.29
CA ALA A 10 5.39 0.13 5.60
C ALA A 10 5.49 0.36 4.09
N GLY A 11 6.30 -0.45 3.40
CA GLY A 11 6.47 -0.35 1.94
C GLY A 11 7.53 0.67 1.47
N ARG A 12 8.53 1.00 2.30
CA ARG A 12 9.60 1.94 1.95
C ARG A 12 10.45 1.53 0.75
N THR A 13 10.56 0.23 0.47
CA THR A 13 11.28 -0.25 -0.72
C THR A 13 10.62 0.20 -2.02
N GLY A 14 9.31 0.53 -1.98
CA GLY A 14 8.60 1.17 -3.07
C GLY A 14 8.80 2.69 -3.09
N ARG A 15 8.58 3.30 -4.27
CA ARG A 15 8.66 4.76 -4.45
C ARG A 15 7.73 5.53 -3.51
N GLN A 16 6.56 4.96 -3.21
CA GLN A 16 5.54 5.60 -2.38
C GLN A 16 6.02 5.75 -0.93
N GLY A 17 6.40 4.65 -0.28
CA GLY A 17 6.86 4.70 1.12
C GLY A 17 8.14 5.53 1.29
N GLY A 18 9.07 5.46 0.33
CA GLY A 18 10.26 6.32 0.34
C GLY A 18 9.93 7.82 0.23
N SER A 19 8.96 8.18 -0.60
CA SER A 19 8.49 9.57 -0.74
C SER A 19 7.82 10.07 0.54
N VAL A 20 7.02 9.25 1.21
CA VAL A 20 6.38 9.61 2.49
C VAL A 20 7.44 9.91 3.56
N VAL A 21 8.44 9.04 3.72
CA VAL A 21 9.54 9.27 4.66
C VAL A 21 10.29 10.58 4.34
N ASN A 22 10.58 10.83 3.07
CA ASN A 22 11.26 12.06 2.66
C ASN A 22 10.42 13.31 2.96
N ALA A 23 9.11 13.26 2.72
CA ALA A 23 8.20 14.36 3.00
C ALA A 23 8.11 14.64 4.50
N LEU A 24 7.95 13.61 5.34
CA LEU A 24 7.90 13.75 6.80
C LEU A 24 9.20 14.31 7.38
N LEU A 25 10.36 13.94 6.82
CA LEU A 25 11.65 14.48 7.24
C LEU A 25 11.90 15.92 6.76
N ALA A 26 11.36 16.28 5.60
CA ALA A 26 11.52 17.61 5.02
C ALA A 26 10.53 18.64 5.60
N ASP A 27 9.41 18.17 6.14
CA ASP A 27 8.40 19.04 6.72
C ASP A 27 8.92 19.69 8.01
N LYS A 28 9.35 20.95 7.87
CA LYS A 28 9.71 21.83 8.98
C LYS A 28 8.57 22.80 9.34
N SER A 29 7.41 22.67 8.69
CA SER A 29 6.32 23.63 8.67
C SER A 29 5.10 23.10 9.43
N THR A 30 5.14 23.24 10.77
CA THR A 30 4.05 23.29 11.79
C THR A 30 2.79 22.41 11.73
N SER A 31 2.29 21.94 10.59
CA SER A 31 1.01 21.22 10.46
C SER A 31 1.14 19.74 10.82
N ILE A 32 2.20 19.07 10.35
CA ILE A 32 2.50 17.68 10.67
C ILE A 32 3.79 17.65 11.51
N GLN A 33 3.63 17.72 12.83
CA GLN A 33 4.75 17.72 13.78
C GLN A 33 5.24 16.29 14.01
N ALA A 34 5.84 15.69 12.97
CA ALA A 34 6.44 14.36 13.05
C ALA A 34 7.64 14.38 14.00
N LYS A 35 7.45 13.81 15.19
CA LYS A 35 8.49 13.61 16.19
C LYS A 35 9.23 12.30 15.97
N ASP A 36 8.47 11.26 15.64
CA ASP A 36 8.99 9.92 15.49
C ASP A 36 8.55 9.33 14.14
N ILE A 37 9.53 8.89 13.35
CA ILE A 37 9.30 8.21 12.08
C ILE A 37 9.85 6.80 12.20
N TYR A 38 8.96 5.82 12.12
CA TYR A 38 9.27 4.40 12.15
C TYR A 38 9.13 3.82 10.74
N VAL A 39 10.15 3.11 10.28
CA VAL A 39 10.09 2.37 9.02
C VAL A 39 10.07 0.89 9.32
N LEU A 40 9.03 0.20 8.82
CA LEU A 40 8.95 -1.24 8.85
C LEU A 40 9.90 -1.84 7.81
N THR A 41 10.77 -2.73 8.23
CA THR A 41 11.72 -3.42 7.36
C THR A 41 11.95 -4.85 7.83
N ARG A 42 12.17 -5.77 6.89
CA ARG A 42 12.57 -7.15 7.22
C ARG A 42 14.02 -7.23 7.69
N ASN A 43 14.85 -6.26 7.30
CA ASN A 43 16.27 -6.19 7.65
C ASN A 43 16.61 -4.80 8.19
N THR A 44 17.07 -4.75 9.43
CA THR A 44 17.52 -3.54 10.13
C THR A 44 19.01 -3.27 9.98
N ALA A 45 19.73 -4.13 9.27
CA ALA A 45 21.14 -4.00 8.96
C ALA A 45 21.40 -3.67 7.48
N GLY A 46 22.61 -3.18 7.20
CA GLY A 46 23.08 -2.87 5.85
C GLY A 46 22.95 -1.39 5.47
N ALA A 47 23.49 -1.05 4.29
CA ALA A 47 23.64 0.35 3.86
C ALA A 47 22.32 1.12 3.79
N GLY A 48 21.23 0.48 3.33
CA GLY A 48 19.92 1.12 3.25
C GLY A 48 19.29 1.42 4.61
N ALA A 49 19.50 0.56 5.60
CA ALA A 49 19.07 0.76 6.97
C ALA A 49 19.90 1.87 7.64
N ALA A 50 21.22 1.82 7.49
CA ALA A 50 22.13 2.85 8.00
C ALA A 50 21.81 4.24 7.43
N ALA A 51 21.53 4.35 6.13
CA ALA A 51 21.16 5.62 5.52
C ALA A 51 19.86 6.22 6.08
N LEU A 52 18.94 5.40 6.60
CA LEU A 52 17.72 5.88 7.25
C LEU A 52 17.98 6.35 8.68
N THR A 53 18.75 5.58 9.44
CA THR A 53 19.06 5.92 10.84
C THR A 53 19.89 7.19 10.93
N THR A 54 20.83 7.41 9.99
CA THR A 54 21.57 8.69 9.89
C THR A 54 20.66 9.90 9.66
N ARG A 55 19.47 9.69 9.08
CA ARG A 55 18.47 10.75 8.83
C ARG A 55 17.46 10.91 9.98
N GLY A 56 17.66 10.22 11.10
CA GLY A 56 16.76 10.29 12.27
C GLY A 56 15.55 9.37 12.21
N VAL A 57 15.52 8.42 11.26
CA VAL A 57 14.44 7.43 11.14
C VAL A 57 14.73 6.23 12.04
N LYS A 58 13.72 5.76 12.77
CA LYS A 58 13.76 4.55 13.60
C LYS A 58 13.31 3.34 12.77
N LEU A 59 13.95 2.20 12.98
CA LEU A 59 13.62 0.97 12.24
C LEU A 59 12.85 0.02 13.14
N VAL A 60 11.78 -0.56 12.60
CA VAL A 60 10.97 -1.61 13.24
C VAL A 60 11.12 -2.86 12.39
N GLN A 61 11.52 -3.96 13.01
CA GLN A 61 11.77 -5.19 12.27
C GLN A 61 10.47 -5.99 12.16
N GLY A 62 10.04 -6.26 10.93
CA GLY A 62 8.87 -7.10 10.71
C GLY A 62 8.32 -7.01 9.30
N GLU A 63 7.14 -7.58 9.13
CA GLU A 63 6.38 -7.59 7.89
C GLU A 63 4.88 -7.44 8.16
N PRO A 64 4.09 -6.93 7.19
CA PRO A 64 2.67 -6.62 7.42
C PRO A 64 1.79 -7.82 7.80
N GLY A 65 2.21 -9.06 7.48
CA GLY A 65 1.51 -10.27 7.89
C GLY A 65 1.66 -10.64 9.38
N GLN A 66 2.46 -9.89 10.15
CA GLN A 66 2.72 -10.13 11.57
C GLN A 66 2.52 -8.86 12.43
N PRO A 67 1.32 -8.26 12.42
CA PRO A 67 1.09 -6.97 13.05
C PRO A 67 1.28 -6.99 14.58
N ASP A 68 0.99 -8.10 15.26
CA ASP A 68 1.17 -8.22 16.72
C ASP A 68 2.64 -8.03 17.14
N ALA A 69 3.58 -8.57 16.35
CA ALA A 69 5.00 -8.41 16.61
C ALA A 69 5.44 -6.95 16.43
N ILE A 70 4.87 -6.26 15.44
CA ILE A 70 5.12 -4.83 15.19
C ILE A 70 4.63 -4.00 16.38
N PHE A 71 3.40 -4.21 16.82
CA PHE A 71 2.83 -3.49 17.96
C PHE A 71 3.54 -3.75 19.28
N LYS A 72 3.99 -5.00 19.50
CA LYS A 72 4.83 -5.32 20.65
C LYS A 72 6.12 -4.48 20.63
N GLN A 73 6.82 -4.42 19.50
CA GLN A 73 8.03 -3.62 19.38
C GLN A 73 7.77 -2.13 19.58
N LEU A 74 6.68 -1.60 19.05
CA LEU A 74 6.29 -0.20 19.25
C LEU A 74 6.00 0.10 20.72
N SER A 75 5.33 -0.82 21.42
CA SER A 75 5.08 -0.72 22.86
C SER A 75 6.39 -0.75 23.66
N ASP A 76 7.31 -1.65 23.31
CA ASP A 76 8.64 -1.74 23.94
C ASP A 76 9.47 -0.44 23.74
N LEU A 77 9.21 0.29 22.65
CA LEU A 77 9.79 1.60 22.34
C LEU A 77 9.04 2.78 22.99
N GLY A 78 7.98 2.53 23.76
CA GLY A 78 7.16 3.55 24.42
C GLY A 78 6.30 4.39 23.48
N VAL A 79 5.99 3.86 22.29
CA VAL A 79 5.15 4.55 21.30
C VAL A 79 3.70 4.60 21.79
N ASN A 80 3.08 5.76 21.71
CA ASN A 80 1.66 5.91 22.02
C ASN A 80 0.81 5.70 20.74
N PRO A 81 0.04 4.61 20.64
CA PRO A 81 -0.80 4.32 19.46
C PRO A 81 -1.80 5.45 19.13
N THR A 82 -2.35 6.10 20.15
CA THR A 82 -3.34 7.20 20.00
C THR A 82 -2.74 8.51 19.47
N LYS A 83 -1.42 8.53 19.20
CA LYS A 83 -0.71 9.62 18.51
C LYS A 83 0.01 9.13 17.27
N THR A 84 -0.24 7.88 16.87
CA THR A 84 0.43 7.22 15.75
C THR A 84 -0.50 7.17 14.54
N ALA A 85 0.07 7.47 13.38
CA ALA A 85 -0.52 7.18 12.08
C ALA A 85 0.31 6.12 11.36
N ALA A 86 -0.34 5.18 10.68
CA ALA A 86 0.34 4.19 9.84
C ALA A 86 0.08 4.43 8.36
N PHE A 87 1.08 4.14 7.54
CA PHE A 87 1.00 4.13 6.08
C PHE A 87 1.39 2.73 5.58
N LEU A 88 0.53 2.14 4.76
CA LEU A 88 0.78 0.85 4.12
C LEU A 88 0.66 0.98 2.61
N SER A 89 1.75 0.65 1.92
CA SER A 89 1.79 0.41 0.48
C SER A 89 2.43 -0.95 0.24
N GLN A 90 1.70 -1.83 -0.42
CA GLN A 90 2.14 -3.19 -0.72
C GLN A 90 2.15 -3.43 -2.22
N ALA A 91 3.08 -4.28 -2.66
CA ALA A 91 3.02 -4.80 -4.02
C ALA A 91 1.86 -5.79 -4.13
N HIS A 92 1.32 -5.93 -5.34
CA HIS A 92 0.28 -6.91 -5.59
C HIS A 92 0.81 -8.33 -5.35
N GLY A 93 0.05 -9.13 -4.59
CA GLY A 93 0.41 -10.50 -4.27
C GLY A 93 -0.73 -11.28 -3.62
N PRO A 94 -0.56 -12.60 -3.49
CA PRO A 94 -1.60 -13.49 -2.97
C PRO A 94 -1.99 -13.19 -1.51
N THR A 95 -1.06 -12.65 -0.71
CA THR A 95 -1.27 -12.33 0.71
C THR A 95 -1.70 -10.89 0.94
N GLU A 96 -1.64 -10.02 -0.08
CA GLU A 96 -1.78 -8.57 0.04
C GLU A 96 -3.03 -8.16 0.83
N LEU A 97 -4.19 -8.73 0.48
CA LEU A 97 -5.46 -8.41 1.13
C LEU A 97 -5.54 -8.93 2.57
N ASN A 98 -4.97 -10.10 2.84
CA ASN A 98 -5.00 -10.68 4.19
C ASN A 98 -4.05 -9.91 5.12
N ASP A 99 -2.85 -9.57 4.63
CA ASP A 99 -1.87 -8.79 5.37
C ASP A 99 -2.39 -7.38 5.67
N ALA A 100 -3.02 -6.72 4.69
CA ALA A 100 -3.61 -5.40 4.87
C ALA A 100 -4.76 -5.42 5.88
N LYS A 101 -5.66 -6.42 5.79
CA LYS A 101 -6.76 -6.59 6.77
C LYS A 101 -6.22 -6.83 8.18
N GLY A 102 -5.28 -7.77 8.34
CA GLY A 102 -4.68 -8.05 9.63
C GLY A 102 -3.98 -6.84 10.24
N SER A 103 -3.29 -6.04 9.41
CA SER A 103 -2.69 -4.77 9.85
C SER A 103 -3.77 -3.79 10.36
N ILE A 104 -4.83 -3.56 9.57
CA ILE A 104 -5.92 -2.65 9.95
C ILE A 104 -6.63 -3.12 11.22
N ASP A 105 -6.91 -4.41 11.36
CA ASP A 105 -7.55 -4.98 12.55
C ASP A 105 -6.69 -4.76 13.80
N ALA A 106 -5.38 -4.94 13.68
CA ALA A 106 -4.43 -4.66 14.75
C ALA A 106 -4.34 -3.17 15.06
N ASP A 107 -4.35 -2.29 14.05
CA ASP A 107 -4.33 -0.84 14.23
C ASP A 107 -5.57 -0.37 15.00
N ILE A 108 -6.75 -0.89 14.66
CA ILE A 108 -8.01 -0.63 15.37
C ILE A 108 -7.89 -1.12 16.82
N THR A 109 -7.44 -2.35 17.01
CA THR A 109 -7.32 -2.98 18.35
C THR A 109 -6.38 -2.20 19.27
N ASN A 110 -5.28 -1.67 18.72
CA ASN A 110 -4.30 -0.89 19.47
C ASN A 110 -4.66 0.60 19.58
N GLY A 111 -5.73 1.06 18.92
CA GLY A 111 -6.20 2.44 19.01
C GLY A 111 -5.38 3.45 18.21
N LEU A 112 -4.87 3.05 17.03
CA LEU A 112 -4.20 3.97 16.11
C LEU A 112 -5.12 5.13 15.72
N SER A 113 -4.53 6.30 15.55
CA SER A 113 -5.31 7.50 15.20
C SER A 113 -5.74 7.52 13.74
N TYR A 114 -4.84 7.08 12.86
CA TYR A 114 -5.05 7.13 11.41
C TYR A 114 -4.35 5.95 10.73
N PHE A 115 -5.00 5.42 9.71
CA PHE A 115 -4.41 4.44 8.80
C PHE A 115 -4.58 4.92 7.37
N VAL A 116 -3.46 4.98 6.63
CA VAL A 116 -3.44 5.35 5.21
C VAL A 116 -3.05 4.13 4.41
N TYR A 117 -4.00 3.56 3.69
CA TYR A 117 -3.76 2.48 2.75
C TYR A 117 -3.63 3.03 1.34
N SER A 118 -2.47 2.83 0.71
CA SER A 118 -2.27 3.20 -0.68
C SER A 118 -2.62 2.04 -1.59
N SER A 119 -3.82 2.11 -2.18
CA SER A 119 -4.31 1.12 -3.13
C SER A 119 -4.14 1.60 -4.58
N CYS A 120 -4.02 0.66 -5.51
CA CYS A 120 -4.11 0.93 -6.94
C CYS A 120 -5.40 0.32 -7.50
N ASP A 121 -6.06 1.03 -8.41
CA ASP A 121 -7.14 0.46 -9.21
C ASP A 121 -6.58 -0.74 -9.99
N ARG A 122 -7.28 -1.88 -9.88
CA ARG A 122 -6.82 -3.15 -10.45
C ARG A 122 -7.36 -3.40 -11.84
N GLY A 123 -8.21 -2.52 -12.38
CA GLY A 123 -8.91 -2.77 -13.63
C GLY A 123 -9.81 -3.99 -13.47
N GLY A 124 -11.12 -3.78 -13.41
CA GLY A 124 -12.06 -4.90 -13.36
C GLY A 124 -11.84 -5.89 -14.53
N PRO A 125 -12.35 -7.14 -14.43
CA PRO A 125 -12.29 -8.11 -15.52
C PRO A 125 -12.84 -7.61 -16.87
N GLU A 126 -13.52 -6.46 -16.91
CA GLU A 126 -14.07 -5.83 -18.11
C GLU A 126 -13.06 -5.24 -19.11
N LEU A 127 -11.77 -5.13 -18.78
CA LEU A 127 -10.75 -4.65 -19.75
C LEU A 127 -10.06 -5.79 -20.52
N LYS A 128 -10.80 -6.83 -20.90
CA LYS A 128 -10.42 -7.76 -21.98
C LYS A 128 -11.19 -7.50 -23.27
N ARG A 129 -11.13 -6.28 -23.82
CA ARG A 129 -11.51 -6.07 -25.23
C ARG A 129 -10.66 -4.99 -25.89
N PRO A 130 -9.61 -5.32 -26.66
CA PRO A 130 -9.37 -4.54 -27.86
C PRO A 130 -10.56 -4.79 -28.79
N ARG A 131 -11.50 -3.84 -28.88
CA ARG A 131 -12.50 -3.84 -29.96
C ARG A 131 -11.76 -3.58 -31.27
N ARG A 132 -11.26 -4.63 -31.89
CA ARG A 132 -11.01 -4.67 -33.33
C ARG A 132 -11.72 -5.88 -33.89
N LEU A 133 -13.05 -5.82 -33.87
CA LEU A 133 -13.86 -6.66 -34.73
C LEU A 133 -13.59 -6.12 -36.15
N LEU A 134 -12.79 -6.83 -36.93
CA LEU A 134 -12.55 -6.47 -38.32
C LEU A 134 -13.89 -6.62 -39.05
N LEU A 135 -14.25 -5.66 -39.90
CA LEU A 135 -15.46 -5.68 -40.74
C LEU A 135 -15.59 -6.99 -41.57
N GLN A 136 -14.46 -7.66 -41.76
CA GLN A 136 -14.27 -8.96 -42.41
C GLN A 136 -14.96 -10.12 -41.65
N ASP A 137 -15.01 -10.07 -40.32
CA ASP A 137 -15.56 -11.13 -39.47
C ASP A 137 -17.10 -11.07 -39.38
N LEU A 138 -17.67 -9.88 -39.62
CA LEU A 138 -19.13 -9.69 -39.67
C LEU A 138 -19.72 -10.23 -40.99
N LEU A 139 -18.97 -10.13 -42.09
CA LEU A 139 -19.40 -10.58 -43.42
C LEU A 139 -19.39 -12.10 -43.60
N ARG A 140 -18.70 -12.86 -42.74
CA ARG A 140 -18.77 -14.34 -42.73
C ARG A 140 -19.99 -14.91 -42.00
N GLN A 141 -20.74 -14.09 -41.27
CA GLN A 141 -21.88 -14.56 -40.48
C GLN A 141 -23.23 -14.39 -41.19
N VAL A 142 -23.25 -13.94 -42.45
CA VAL A 142 -24.47 -13.93 -43.26
C VAL A 142 -24.61 -15.31 -43.91
N PRO A 143 -25.61 -16.13 -43.57
CA PRO A 143 -25.86 -17.38 -44.27
C PRO A 143 -26.25 -17.07 -45.71
N ASN A 144 -25.65 -17.76 -46.69
CA ASN A 144 -26.12 -17.74 -48.07
C ASN A 144 -27.60 -18.12 -48.08
N ARG A 145 -28.49 -17.15 -48.33
CA ARG A 145 -29.86 -17.45 -48.72
C ARG A 145 -29.83 -17.85 -50.19
N GLU A 146 -29.91 -19.15 -50.46
CA GLU A 146 -30.24 -19.63 -51.80
C GLU A 146 -31.58 -19.03 -52.21
N ALA A 147 -31.62 -18.36 -53.37
CA ALA A 147 -32.85 -17.88 -53.97
C ALA A 147 -33.65 -19.08 -54.50
N PRO A 148 -34.99 -19.10 -54.36
CA PRO A 148 -35.79 -20.21 -54.85
C PRO A 148 -35.76 -20.27 -56.38
N PRO A 149 -35.92 -21.48 -56.98
CA PRO A 149 -35.85 -21.65 -58.42
C PRO A 149 -37.05 -20.97 -59.09
N ILE A 150 -36.76 -20.27 -60.18
CA ILE A 150 -37.76 -19.64 -61.05
C ILE A 150 -38.30 -20.76 -61.95
N SER A 151 -39.63 -20.99 -61.93
CA SER A 151 -40.31 -21.85 -62.91
C SER A 151 -40.39 -21.20 -64.28
#